data_AF-A0A3D3BPE4-F1
#
_entry.id   AF-A0A3D3BPE4-F1
#
_cell.length_a   1.000
_cell.length_b   1.000
_cell.length_c   1.000
_cell.angle_alpha   90.00
_cell.angle_beta   90.00
_cell.angle_gamma   90.00
#
_symmetry.space_group_name_H-M   'P 1'
#
loop_
_entity.id
_entity.type
_entity.pdbx_description
1 polymer ?
#
loop_
_entity_poly.entity_id
_entity_poly.type
_entity_poly.pdbx_seq_one_letter_code
_entity_poly.pdbx_strand_id
1 'polypeptide(L)'
;GESFQVNPTCGDEVTVGVRLDDDDHLHVGYEGQGCSISQASASVMTELLEDATLDRVADAERAFHELMHSKGAGQPNEDALGDGIAFAGVSKYPARIKCALLPWVALQDARLKAGIEIDKPTTPDA
;
A
#
# COMPACT_ATOMS: atom_id res chain seq x y z
N GLY A 1 6.05 -9.82 -10.57
CA GLY A 1 7.23 -9.40 -9.79
C GLY A 1 7.00 -9.70 -8.33
N GLU A 2 8.05 -9.70 -7.51
CA GLU A 2 7.95 -9.94 -6.07
C GLU A 2 8.97 -9.09 -5.30
N SER A 3 8.60 -8.68 -4.08
CA SER A 3 9.47 -7.94 -3.16
C SER A 3 9.32 -8.43 -1.73
N PHE A 4 10.46 -8.69 -1.08
CA PHE A 4 10.54 -8.89 0.36
C PHE A 4 10.98 -7.59 1.04
N GLN A 5 10.28 -7.20 2.09
CA GLN A 5 10.57 -6.03 2.91
C GLN A 5 10.54 -6.38 4.41
N VAL A 6 11.38 -5.69 5.18
CA VAL A 6 11.48 -5.87 6.63
C VAL A 6 11.45 -4.53 7.36
N ASN A 7 10.75 -4.49 8.49
CA ASN A 7 10.78 -3.41 9.47
C ASN A 7 11.36 -3.93 10.79
N PRO A 8 12.69 -3.89 10.98
CA PRO A 8 13.36 -4.49 12.14
C PRO A 8 12.94 -3.88 13.48
N THR A 9 12.44 -2.64 13.48
CA THR A 9 11.99 -1.95 14.70
C THR A 9 10.79 -2.65 15.35
N CYS A 10 9.93 -3.27 14.56
CA CYS A 10 8.74 -3.98 15.04
C CYS A 10 8.79 -5.49 14.75
N GLY A 11 9.84 -5.97 14.07
CA GLY A 11 9.98 -7.35 13.62
C GLY A 11 8.95 -7.74 12.56
N ASP A 12 8.48 -6.78 11.77
CA ASP A 12 7.56 -7.06 10.66
C ASP A 12 8.36 -7.50 9.43
N GLU A 13 7.87 -8.53 8.75
CA GLU A 13 8.40 -9.08 7.51
C GLU A 13 7.24 -9.35 6.55
N VAL A 14 7.38 -8.96 5.29
CA VAL A 14 6.36 -9.20 4.27
C VAL A 14 7.01 -9.41 2.91
N THR A 15 6.53 -10.43 2.20
CA THR A 15 6.76 -10.66 0.78
C THR A 15 5.47 -10.33 0.04
N VAL A 16 5.53 -9.44 -0.95
CA VAL A 16 4.40 -9.09 -1.82
C VAL A 16 4.72 -9.50 -3.25
N GLY A 17 3.81 -10.25 -3.86
CA GLY A 17 3.86 -10.66 -5.26
C GLY A 17 2.77 -9.95 -6.07
N VAL A 18 3.11 -9.58 -7.31
CA VAL A 18 2.19 -8.93 -8.26
C VAL A 18 2.28 -9.53 -9.65
N ARG A 19 1.16 -9.52 -10.38
CA ARG A 19 1.08 -9.75 -11.82
C ARG A 19 -0.04 -8.91 -12.44
N LEU A 20 0.03 -8.70 -13.75
CA LEU A 20 -1.13 -8.27 -14.53
C LEU A 20 -1.80 -9.50 -15.16
N ASP A 21 -3.09 -9.41 -15.44
CA ASP A 21 -3.76 -10.29 -16.39
C ASP A 21 -3.74 -9.73 -17.81
N ASP A 22 -4.51 -10.34 -18.71
CA ASP A 22 -4.56 -9.96 -20.12
C ASP A 22 -5.31 -8.64 -20.37
N ASP A 23 -6.06 -8.14 -19.38
CA ASP A 23 -6.84 -6.90 -19.43
C ASP A 23 -6.16 -5.77 -18.61
N ASP A 24 -4.88 -5.92 -18.28
CA ASP A 24 -4.06 -4.99 -17.48
C ASP A 24 -4.60 -4.75 -16.05
N HIS A 25 -5.32 -5.72 -15.48
CA HIS A 25 -5.74 -5.68 -14.08
C HIS A 25 -4.69 -6.28 -13.15
N LEU A 26 -4.47 -5.62 -12.02
CA LEU A 26 -3.51 -6.04 -11.01
C LEU A 26 -4.06 -7.19 -10.17
N HIS A 27 -3.27 -8.24 -10.04
CA HIS A 27 -3.44 -9.26 -9.02
C HIS A 27 -2.28 -9.21 -8.04
N VAL A 28 -2.60 -9.29 -6.75
CA VAL A 28 -1.63 -9.12 -5.68
C VAL A 28 -1.82 -10.19 -4.60
N GLY A 29 -0.71 -10.70 -4.10
CA GLY A 29 -0.70 -11.62 -2.96
C GLY A 29 0.39 -11.25 -1.99
N TYR A 30 0.27 -11.71 -0.74
CA TYR A 30 1.32 -11.53 0.26
C TYR A 30 1.50 -12.76 1.13
N GLU A 31 2.71 -12.89 1.66
CA GLU A 31 3.05 -13.78 2.78
C GLU A 31 3.90 -12.97 3.76
N GLY A 32 3.78 -13.23 5.06
CA GLY A 32 4.57 -12.49 6.04
C GLY A 32 4.09 -12.67 7.47
N GLN A 33 4.88 -12.11 8.38
CA GLN A 33 4.60 -12.11 9.81
C GLN A 33 4.97 -10.75 10.40
N GLY A 34 4.24 -10.33 11.42
CA GLY A 34 4.51 -9.04 12.05
C GLY A 34 3.46 -8.69 13.09
N CYS A 35 3.46 -7.44 13.55
CA CYS A 35 2.42 -6.95 14.43
C CYS A 35 1.05 -6.91 13.72
N SER A 36 -0.02 -6.75 14.50
CA SER A 36 -1.37 -6.69 13.95
C SER A 36 -1.59 -5.56 12.94
N ILE A 37 -0.83 -4.46 13.02
CA ILE A 37 -0.95 -3.33 12.08
C ILE A 37 -0.37 -3.68 10.71
N SER A 38 0.80 -4.32 10.67
CA SER A 38 1.42 -4.72 9.39
C SER A 38 0.60 -5.82 8.71
N GLN A 39 0.12 -6.81 9.48
CA GLN A 39 -0.76 -7.86 8.97
C GLN A 39 -2.09 -7.30 8.45
N ALA A 40 -2.75 -6.42 9.22
CA ALA A 40 -3.98 -5.79 8.76
C ALA A 40 -3.75 -4.93 7.51
N SER A 41 -2.63 -4.19 7.44
CA SER A 41 -2.33 -3.35 6.28
C SER A 41 -2.11 -4.19 5.02
N ALA A 42 -1.41 -5.32 5.14
CA ALA A 42 -1.21 -6.23 4.03
C ALA A 42 -2.53 -6.83 3.53
N SER A 43 -3.38 -7.32 4.44
CA SER A 43 -4.72 -7.87 4.11
C SER A 43 -5.59 -6.84 3.38
N VAL A 44 -5.73 -5.65 3.96
CA VAL A 44 -6.56 -4.58 3.40
C VAL A 44 -6.00 -4.09 2.06
N MET A 45 -4.68 -3.97 1.94
CA MET A 45 -4.04 -3.61 0.67
C MET A 45 -4.34 -4.65 -0.42
N THR A 46 -4.21 -5.94 -0.13
CA THR A 46 -4.48 -6.96 -1.14
C THR A 46 -5.95 -7.05 -1.53
N GLU A 47 -6.86 -6.94 -0.57
CA GLU A 47 -8.30 -6.92 -0.86
C GLU A 47 -8.71 -5.68 -1.67
N LEU A 48 -8.08 -4.53 -1.41
CA LEU A 48 -8.36 -3.28 -2.11
C LEU A 48 -7.88 -3.27 -3.56
N LEU A 49 -6.81 -4.00 -3.85
CA LEU A 49 -6.08 -3.91 -5.13
C LEU A 49 -6.22 -5.14 -6.02
N GLU A 50 -6.83 -6.21 -5.53
CA GLU A 50 -7.14 -7.38 -6.35
C GLU A 50 -8.12 -7.00 -7.47
N ASP A 51 -7.81 -7.40 -8.70
CA ASP A 51 -8.59 -7.11 -9.91
C ASP A 51 -8.76 -5.58 -10.17
N ALA A 52 -7.80 -4.77 -9.70
CA ALA A 52 -7.83 -3.31 -9.86
C ALA A 52 -7.04 -2.84 -11.09
N THR A 53 -7.54 -1.80 -11.76
CA THR A 53 -6.78 -1.11 -12.81
C THR A 53 -5.57 -0.38 -12.23
N LEU A 54 -4.55 -0.12 -13.06
CA LEU A 54 -3.36 0.61 -12.63
C LEU A 54 -3.66 2.03 -12.10
N ASP A 55 -4.64 2.73 -12.66
CA ASP A 55 -5.10 4.03 -12.15
C ASP A 55 -5.65 3.90 -10.73
N ARG A 56 -6.46 2.86 -10.47
CA ARG A 56 -7.03 2.61 -9.15
C ARG A 56 -5.95 2.28 -8.12
N VAL A 57 -4.92 1.55 -8.53
CA VAL A 57 -3.74 1.23 -7.72
C VAL A 57 -2.96 2.50 -7.39
N ALA A 58 -2.74 3.38 -8.38
CA ALA A 58 -2.07 4.67 -8.20
C ALA A 58 -2.77 5.53 -7.15
N ASP A 59 -4.10 5.62 -7.25
CA ASP A 59 -4.93 6.42 -6.35
C ASP A 59 -4.90 5.87 -4.92
N ALA A 60 -4.99 4.55 -4.75
CA ALA A 60 -4.89 3.90 -3.45
C ALA A 60 -3.53 4.15 -2.79
N GLU A 61 -2.43 3.97 -3.52
CA GLU A 61 -1.07 4.19 -2.99
C GLU A 61 -0.87 5.63 -2.52
N ARG A 62 -1.26 6.58 -3.36
CA ARG A 62 -1.17 8.00 -3.05
C ARG A 62 -1.99 8.33 -1.80
N ALA A 63 -3.27 7.95 -1.80
CA ALA A 63 -4.18 8.25 -0.70
C ALA A 63 -3.69 7.63 0.62
N PHE A 64 -3.16 6.40 0.59
CA PHE A 64 -2.69 5.73 1.80
C PHE A 64 -1.40 6.36 2.33
N HIS A 65 -0.47 6.70 1.44
CA HIS A 65 0.77 7.37 1.82
C HIS A 65 0.51 8.77 2.39
N GLU A 66 -0.39 9.55 1.78
CA GLU A 66 -0.85 10.84 2.28
C GLU A 66 -1.51 10.71 3.67
N LEU A 67 -2.42 9.74 3.83
CA LEU A 67 -3.08 9.49 5.10
C LEU A 67 -2.06 9.17 6.21
N MET A 68 -1.08 8.29 5.94
CA MET A 68 -0.06 7.91 6.91
C MET A 68 0.83 9.09 7.32
N HIS A 69 1.13 10.00 6.39
CA HIS A 69 1.94 11.19 6.67
C HIS A 69 1.15 12.37 7.22
N SER A 70 -0.19 12.26 7.29
CA SER A 70 -1.06 13.34 7.73
C SER A 70 -0.98 13.67 9.23
N LYS A 71 -0.28 12.85 10.03
CA LYS A 71 -0.13 13.01 11.48
C LYS A 71 -1.48 13.13 12.22
N GLY A 72 -2.51 12.44 11.73
CA GLY A 72 -3.85 12.46 12.30
C GLY A 72 -4.72 13.64 11.92
N ALA A 73 -4.24 14.53 11.03
CA ALA A 73 -5.00 15.67 10.52
C ALA A 73 -5.63 15.41 9.14
N GLY A 74 -5.27 14.30 8.48
CA GLY A 74 -5.80 13.94 7.16
C GLY A 74 -7.18 13.33 7.27
N GLN A 75 -8.08 13.76 6.39
CA GLN A 75 -9.35 13.07 6.17
C GLN A 75 -9.10 11.92 5.18
N PRO A 76 -9.41 10.66 5.55
CA PRO A 76 -9.18 9.53 4.65
C PRO A 76 -10.11 9.62 3.43
N ASN A 77 -9.58 9.32 2.25
CA ASN A 77 -10.35 9.26 1.01
C ASN A 77 -11.06 7.90 0.92
N GLU A 78 -12.36 7.86 1.22
CA GLU A 78 -13.17 6.63 1.23
C GLU A 78 -13.21 5.95 -0.14
N ASP A 79 -13.35 6.73 -1.22
CA ASP A 79 -13.40 6.21 -2.60
C ASP A 79 -12.09 5.51 -2.98
N ALA A 80 -10.95 6.10 -2.59
CA ALA A 80 -9.62 5.59 -2.90
C ALA A 80 -9.15 4.48 -1.94
N LEU A 81 -9.66 4.40 -0.71
CA LEU A 81 -9.11 3.51 0.31
C LEU A 81 -10.03 2.38 0.76
N GLY A 82 -11.35 2.48 0.57
CA GLY A 82 -12.28 1.50 1.14
C GLY A 82 -12.00 1.27 2.63
N ASP A 83 -11.80 0.02 3.04
CA ASP A 83 -11.48 -0.32 4.44
C ASP A 83 -10.13 0.24 4.93
N GLY A 84 -9.26 0.68 4.01
CA GLY A 84 -8.01 1.38 4.31
C GLY A 84 -8.19 2.67 5.12
N ILE A 85 -9.40 3.26 5.13
CA ILE A 85 -9.71 4.41 6.00
C ILE A 85 -9.55 4.11 7.49
N ALA A 86 -9.66 2.85 7.90
CA ALA A 86 -9.48 2.43 9.29
C ALA A 86 -8.08 2.77 9.83
N PHE A 87 -7.09 2.94 8.95
CA PHE A 87 -5.73 3.32 9.32
C PHE A 87 -5.59 4.81 9.69
N ALA A 88 -6.63 5.64 9.56
CA ALA A 88 -6.59 7.04 9.99
C ALA A 88 -6.15 7.19 11.46
N GLY A 89 -6.52 6.24 12.33
CA GLY A 89 -6.04 6.17 13.70
C GLY A 89 -4.53 5.93 13.82
N VAL A 90 -3.96 5.09 12.94
CA VAL A 90 -2.52 4.75 12.92
C VAL A 90 -1.66 5.96 12.57
N SER A 91 -2.14 6.87 11.71
CA SER A 91 -1.43 8.09 11.31
C SER A 91 -1.05 9.00 12.49
N LYS A 92 -1.74 8.88 13.64
CA LYS A 92 -1.45 9.62 14.88
C LYS A 92 -0.22 9.11 15.62
N TYR A 93 0.31 7.94 15.25
CA TYR A 93 1.38 7.24 15.97
C TYR A 93 2.61 7.04 15.08
N PRO A 94 3.58 7.98 15.08
CA PRO A 94 4.76 7.90 14.22
C PRO A 94 5.53 6.58 14.29
N ALA A 95 5.59 5.96 15.47
CA ALA A 95 6.24 4.66 15.68
C ALA A 95 5.55 3.49 14.95
N ARG A 96 4.29 3.64 14.51
CA ARG A 96 3.49 2.61 13.84
C ARG A 96 3.28 2.86 12.35
N ILE A 97 3.65 4.05 11.84
CA ILE A 97 3.53 4.38 10.42
C ILE A 97 4.33 3.40 9.55
N LYS A 98 5.55 3.04 9.97
CA LYS A 98 6.38 2.07 9.23
C LYS A 98 5.73 0.68 9.15
N CYS A 99 5.03 0.25 10.19
CA CYS A 99 4.30 -1.01 10.18
C CYS A 99 3.17 -0.98 9.14
N ALA A 100 2.43 0.12 9.08
CA ALA A 100 1.34 0.28 8.11
C ALA A 100 1.85 0.39 6.66
N LEU A 101 2.94 1.12 6.42
CA LEU A 101 3.47 1.34 5.06
C LEU A 101 4.29 0.17 4.50
N LEU A 102 4.77 -0.76 5.33
CA LEU A 102 5.64 -1.85 4.88
C LEU A 102 5.10 -2.66 3.67
N PRO A 103 3.84 -3.18 3.68
CA PRO A 103 3.31 -3.91 2.53
C PRO A 103 3.17 -3.04 1.27
N TRP A 104 2.88 -1.74 1.42
CA TRP A 104 2.78 -0.80 0.31
C TRP A 104 4.15 -0.52 -0.34
N VAL A 105 5.21 -0.46 0.46
CA VAL A 105 6.59 -0.37 -0.06
C VAL A 105 6.96 -1.66 -0.82
N ALA A 106 6.56 -2.82 -0.30
CA ALA A 106 6.78 -4.09 -0.97
C ALA A 106 6.02 -4.18 -2.30
N LEU A 107 4.76 -3.73 -2.32
CA LEU A 107 3.94 -3.61 -3.54
C LEU A 107 4.64 -2.77 -4.61
N GLN A 108 5.08 -1.55 -4.25
CA GLN A 108 5.73 -0.64 -5.19
C GLN A 108 6.98 -1.27 -5.81
N ASP A 109 7.86 -1.87 -5.00
CA ASP A 109 9.07 -2.53 -5.47
C ASP A 109 8.76 -3.78 -6.31
N ALA A 110 7.75 -4.56 -5.93
CA ALA A 110 7.30 -5.74 -6.68
C ALA A 110 6.79 -5.36 -8.07
N ARG A 111 6.06 -4.24 -8.21
CA ARG A 111 5.60 -3.71 -9.51
C ARG A 111 6.76 -3.24 -10.36
N LEU A 112 7.69 -2.47 -9.80
CA LEU A 112 8.87 -1.99 -10.54
C LEU A 112 9.70 -3.18 -11.06
N LYS A 113 9.90 -4.22 -10.24
CA LYS A 113 10.56 -5.47 -10.67
C LYS A 113 9.78 -6.25 -11.73
N ALA A 114 8.46 -6.08 -11.80
CA ALA A 114 7.62 -6.68 -12.82
C ALA A 114 7.58 -5.87 -14.13
N GLY A 115 8.17 -4.67 -14.17
CA GLY A 115 8.01 -3.74 -15.29
C GLY A 115 6.63 -3.10 -15.37
N ILE A 116 5.85 -3.14 -14.27
CA ILE A 116 4.53 -2.51 -14.18
C ILE A 116 4.75 -1.06 -13.72
N GLU A 117 4.75 -0.14 -14.67
CA GLU A 117 4.88 1.29 -14.39
C GLU A 117 3.50 1.91 -14.19
N ILE A 118 3.39 2.74 -13.16
CA ILE A 118 2.23 3.59 -12.93
C ILE A 118 2.74 5.02 -13.14
N ASP A 119 2.18 5.71 -14.14
CA ASP A 119 2.53 7.11 -14.37
C ASP A 119 2.17 7.92 -13.14
N LYS A 120 3.13 8.74 -12.67
CA LYS A 120 2.82 9.71 -11.61
C LYS A 120 1.78 10.68 -12.15
N PRO A 121 0.67 10.97 -11.41
CA PRO A 121 -0.14 12.12 -11.76
C PRO A 121 0.76 13.35 -11.75
N THR A 122 0.76 14.08 -12.86
CA THR A 122 1.43 15.36 -12.96
C THR A 122 0.85 16.28 -11.90
N THR A 123 1.66 16.68 -10.91
CA THR A 123 1.32 17.81 -10.05
C THR A 123 1.08 19.00 -10.97
N PRO A 124 -0.10 19.65 -10.98
CA PRO A 124 -0.19 20.96 -11.60
C PRO A 124 0.75 21.86 -10.79
N ASP A 125 1.67 22.53 -11.47
CA ASP A 125 2.57 23.51 -10.86
C ASP A 125 1.77 24.43 -9.92
N ALA A 126 2.35 24.63 -8.72
CA ALA A 126 1.82 25.44 -7.64
C ALA A 126 1.50 26.90 -8.03
#